data_AF-A0A1A9QCM0-F1
#
_entry.id   AF-A0A1A9QCM0-F1
#
_cell.length_a   1.000
_cell.length_b   1.000
_cell.length_c   1.000
_cell.angle_alpha   90.00
_cell.angle_beta   90.00
_cell.angle_gamma   90.00
#
_symmetry.space_group_name_H-M   'P 1'
#
loop_
_entity.id
_entity.type
_entity.pdbx_description
1 polymer ?
#
loop_
_entity_poly.entity_id
_entity_poly.type
_entity_poly.pdbx_seq_one_letter_code
_entity_poly.pdbx_strand_id
1 'polypeptide(L)'
;MNPTIIKGTIGVLSASGLGVGGYYGISALTKQKEPRTISEQLIADNYQPFDLNKTDWQNKFDTFRAGSSTTKLKAALQEFVSGFEVEKNKANLQGGTKLKDWCKLVLEQEKDKVTGHKTLDNAKLFCAEKKAIDS
;
A
#
# COMPACT_ATOMS: atom_id res chain seq x y z
N MET A 1 -35.88 10.02 50.19
CA MET A 1 -37.09 9.57 49.47
C MET A 1 -37.48 10.62 48.44
N ASN A 2 -37.95 10.15 47.29
CA ASN A 2 -38.54 10.82 46.12
C ASN A 2 -37.58 11.45 45.08
N PRO A 3 -37.33 10.77 43.95
CA PRO A 3 -37.03 11.41 42.69
C PRO A 3 -38.33 11.84 42.01
N THR A 4 -38.48 13.15 41.77
CA THR A 4 -39.56 13.68 40.93
C THR A 4 -39.14 13.60 39.47
N ILE A 5 -39.90 12.84 38.68
CA ILE A 5 -39.81 12.74 37.22
C ILE A 5 -40.73 13.79 36.60
N ILE A 6 -40.22 14.59 35.66
CA ILE A 6 -41.04 15.37 34.70
C ILE A 6 -40.40 15.15 33.31
N LYS A 7 -40.95 14.23 32.49
CA LYS A 7 -41.81 14.50 31.32
C LYS A 7 -41.23 15.65 30.48
N GLY A 8 -40.49 15.43 29.39
CA GLY A 8 -40.96 14.77 28.17
C GLY A 8 -41.31 15.84 27.15
N THR A 9 -40.54 15.93 26.06
CA THR A 9 -41.10 16.35 24.77
C THR A 9 -40.56 15.43 23.70
N ILE A 10 -41.50 14.67 23.15
CA ILE A 10 -41.35 13.66 22.13
C ILE A 10 -41.28 14.41 20.80
N GLY A 11 -40.10 14.44 20.18
CA GLY A 11 -39.95 14.78 18.77
C GLY A 11 -40.20 13.53 17.93
N VAL A 12 -41.42 13.43 17.40
CA VAL A 12 -41.97 12.45 16.46
C VAL A 12 -40.96 12.11 15.34
N LEU A 13 -40.42 10.90 15.33
CA LEU A 13 -40.78 9.78 14.43
C LEU A 13 -41.11 10.17 12.98
N SER A 14 -40.12 9.97 12.10
CA SER A 14 -40.31 9.47 10.74
C SER A 14 -39.16 8.50 10.53
N ALA A 15 -39.22 7.23 10.93
CA ALA A 15 -40.13 6.17 10.49
C ALA A 15 -40.18 6.05 8.96
N SER A 16 -39.10 5.55 8.35
CA SER A 16 -39.12 4.53 7.29
C SER A 16 -37.68 4.24 6.83
N GLY A 17 -37.13 3.10 7.28
CA GLY A 17 -35.80 2.64 6.89
C GLY A 17 -35.16 1.70 7.91
N LEU A 18 -35.91 0.69 8.36
CA LEU A 18 -35.39 -0.34 9.26
C LEU A 18 -34.47 -1.30 8.50
N GLY A 19 -33.21 -1.37 8.95
CA GLY A 19 -32.36 -2.55 8.86
C GLY A 19 -30.90 -2.21 8.57
N VAL A 20 -29.91 -2.43 9.43
CA VAL A 20 -29.80 -3.06 10.75
C VAL A 20 -28.51 -2.50 11.38
N GLY A 21 -28.54 -2.13 12.66
CA GLY A 21 -27.38 -2.27 13.53
C GLY A 21 -26.54 -1.03 13.83
N GLY A 22 -26.77 -0.46 15.02
CA GLY A 22 -25.66 0.00 15.86
C GLY A 22 -25.30 1.47 15.79
N TYR A 23 -26.16 2.33 16.34
CA TYR A 23 -25.72 3.58 16.94
C TYR A 23 -24.94 3.25 18.24
N TYR A 24 -23.69 2.83 18.09
CA TYR A 24 -22.63 3.05 19.08
C TYR A 24 -21.79 4.15 18.44
N GLY A 25 -21.88 5.41 18.86
CA GLY A 25 -21.53 5.76 20.21
C GLY A 25 -20.01 5.70 20.33
N ILE A 26 -19.46 6.83 20.73
CA ILE A 26 -18.14 6.98 21.32
C ILE A 26 -17.00 7.14 20.30
N SER A 27 -16.51 8.36 20.21
CA SER A 27 -15.16 8.75 19.79
C SER A 27 -14.07 8.11 20.67
N ALA A 28 -14.05 6.79 20.79
CA ALA A 28 -13.06 6.05 21.58
C ALA A 28 -12.35 5.01 20.71
N LEU A 29 -11.04 5.20 20.55
CA LEU A 29 -10.05 4.13 20.33
C LEU A 29 -9.71 3.64 18.92
N THR A 30 -9.98 4.37 17.84
CA THR A 30 -9.07 4.25 16.69
C THR A 30 -7.83 5.10 16.99
N LYS A 31 -6.92 4.56 17.83
CA LYS A 31 -5.51 4.79 17.55
C LYS A 31 -5.38 4.48 16.07
N GLN A 32 -5.17 5.48 15.21
CA GLN A 32 -4.71 5.23 13.84
C GLN A 32 -3.56 4.26 14.03
N LYS A 33 -3.79 3.00 13.68
CA LYS A 33 -2.81 1.95 13.92
C LYS A 33 -1.66 2.37 13.04
N GLU A 34 -0.57 2.84 13.66
CA GLU A 34 0.53 3.37 12.89
C GLU A 34 0.90 2.31 11.84
N PRO A 35 1.09 2.71 10.57
CA PRO A 35 1.46 1.79 9.52
C PRO A 35 2.69 1.03 10.00
N ARG A 36 2.58 -0.30 10.05
CA ARG A 36 3.63 -1.20 10.51
C ARG A 36 4.46 -1.67 9.34
N THR A 37 3.85 -1.85 8.18
CA THR A 37 4.52 -2.32 6.96
C THR A 37 4.72 -1.19 5.93
N ILE A 38 5.62 -1.43 4.98
CA ILE A 38 5.81 -0.54 3.83
C ILE A 38 4.51 -0.41 3.03
N SER A 39 3.76 -1.50 2.84
CA SER A 39 2.47 -1.46 2.13
C SER A 39 1.46 -0.53 2.81
N GLU A 40 1.31 -0.64 4.13
CA GLU A 40 0.39 0.23 4.89
C GLU A 40 0.83 1.70 4.81
N GLN A 41 2.14 1.97 4.88
CA GLN A 41 2.67 3.33 4.73
C GLN A 41 2.46 3.88 3.32
N LEU A 42 2.62 3.07 2.27
CA LEU A 42 2.33 3.47 0.90
C LEU A 42 0.87 3.88 0.74
N ILE A 43 -0.06 3.09 1.28
CA ILE A 43 -1.48 3.40 1.23
C ILE A 43 -1.77 4.71 1.98
N ALA A 44 -1.16 4.91 3.15
CA ALA A 44 -1.27 6.17 3.90
C ALA A 44 -0.72 7.38 3.11
N ASP A 45 0.32 7.17 2.30
CA ASP A 45 0.94 8.18 1.44
C ASP A 45 0.20 8.37 0.09
N ASN A 46 -0.99 7.78 -0.09
CA ASN A 46 -1.78 7.77 -1.32
C ASN A 46 -1.11 7.07 -2.52
N TYR A 47 -0.32 6.03 -2.24
CA TYR A 47 0.19 5.09 -3.24
C TYR A 47 -0.64 3.81 -3.24
N GLN A 48 -0.74 3.19 -4.41
CA GLN A 48 -1.36 1.89 -4.62
C GLN A 48 -0.31 0.91 -5.13
N PRO A 49 -0.04 -0.18 -4.41
CA PRO A 49 0.82 -1.24 -4.91
C PRO A 49 0.34 -1.79 -6.26
N PHE A 50 1.28 -2.17 -7.11
CA PHE A 50 0.98 -2.74 -8.41
C PHE A 50 0.26 -4.09 -8.29
N ASP A 51 -0.93 -4.17 -8.87
CA ASP A 51 -1.64 -5.43 -9.09
C ASP A 51 -1.65 -5.77 -10.58
N LEU A 52 -0.59 -6.45 -11.02
CA LEU A 52 -0.29 -6.68 -12.44
C LEU A 52 -0.16 -8.17 -12.76
N ASN A 53 -0.53 -8.55 -13.98
CA ASN A 53 -0.29 -9.88 -14.52
C ASN A 53 1.19 -10.07 -14.91
N LYS A 54 1.56 -11.30 -15.31
CA LYS A 54 2.96 -11.65 -15.62
C LYS A 54 3.58 -10.79 -16.73
N THR A 55 2.84 -10.52 -17.80
CA THR A 55 3.31 -9.73 -18.94
C THR A 55 3.53 -8.27 -18.54
N ASP A 56 2.60 -7.72 -17.75
CA ASP A 56 2.69 -6.34 -17.29
C ASP A 56 3.84 -6.11 -16.31
N TRP A 57 4.15 -7.11 -15.46
CA TRP A 57 5.37 -7.08 -14.65
C TRP A 57 6.64 -7.07 -15.49
N GLN A 58 6.68 -7.84 -16.59
CA GLN A 58 7.81 -7.81 -17.52
C GLN A 58 7.94 -6.44 -18.18
N ASN A 59 6.83 -5.86 -18.66
CA ASN A 59 6.79 -4.53 -19.25
C ASN A 59 7.25 -3.45 -18.26
N LYS A 60 6.84 -3.52 -16.98
CA LYS A 60 7.31 -2.61 -15.92
C LYS A 60 8.81 -2.75 -15.70
N PHE A 61 9.32 -3.98 -15.59
CA PHE A 61 10.75 -4.23 -15.48
C PHE A 61 11.52 -3.62 -16.65
N ASP A 62 11.07 -3.85 -17.88
CA ASP A 62 11.72 -3.31 -19.08
C ASP A 62 11.67 -1.77 -19.12
N THR A 63 10.56 -1.17 -18.68
CA THR A 63 10.43 0.28 -18.52
C THR A 63 11.44 0.84 -17.51
N PHE A 64 11.54 0.24 -16.32
CA PHE A 64 12.48 0.69 -15.29
C PHE A 64 13.93 0.47 -15.70
N ARG A 65 14.21 -0.62 -16.41
CA ARG A 65 15.53 -0.94 -16.96
C ARG A 65 15.95 0.04 -18.05
N ALA A 66 15.02 0.51 -18.88
CA ALA A 66 15.30 1.51 -19.91
C ALA A 66 15.38 2.95 -19.36
N GLY A 67 14.72 3.21 -18.23
CA GLY A 67 14.58 4.54 -17.63
C GLY A 67 15.82 5.12 -16.94
N SER A 68 15.59 6.17 -16.14
CA SER A 68 16.61 6.83 -15.32
C SER A 68 16.92 6.07 -14.03
N SER A 69 16.02 5.18 -13.61
CA SER A 69 16.12 4.42 -12.36
C SER A 69 16.89 3.09 -12.50
N THR A 70 17.48 2.78 -13.66
CA THR A 70 18.15 1.49 -13.94
C THR A 70 19.19 1.13 -12.88
N THR A 71 20.00 2.09 -12.44
CA THR A 71 21.05 1.85 -11.42
C THR A 71 20.45 1.46 -10.07
N LYS A 72 19.37 2.12 -9.65
CA LYS A 72 18.65 1.80 -8.41
C LYS A 72 17.96 0.45 -8.50
N LEU A 73 17.34 0.15 -9.66
CA LEU A 73 16.73 -1.15 -9.93
C LEU A 73 17.79 -2.26 -9.89
N LYS A 74 18.95 -2.04 -10.51
CA LYS A 74 20.07 -2.98 -10.50
C LYS A 74 20.52 -3.28 -9.08
N ALA A 75 20.78 -2.23 -8.28
CA ALA A 75 21.22 -2.40 -6.90
C ALA A 75 20.19 -3.16 -6.05
N ALA A 76 18.91 -2.81 -6.17
CA ALA A 76 17.82 -3.47 -5.46
C ALA A 76 17.68 -4.96 -5.81
N LEU A 77 17.72 -5.31 -7.10
CA LEU A 77 17.56 -6.69 -7.54
C LEU A 77 18.83 -7.51 -7.36
N GLN A 78 20.02 -6.92 -7.40
CA GLN A 78 21.28 -7.63 -7.12
C GLN A 78 21.46 -7.98 -5.64
N GLU A 79 20.95 -7.15 -4.72
CA GLU A 79 20.88 -7.49 -3.31
C GLU A 79 19.96 -8.68 -3.06
N PHE A 80 18.88 -8.79 -3.85
CA PHE A 80 17.92 -9.87 -3.73
C PHE A 80 18.36 -11.16 -4.43
N VAL A 81 18.91 -11.03 -5.63
CA VAL A 81 19.42 -12.13 -6.45
C VAL A 81 20.83 -11.74 -6.91
N SER A 82 21.84 -12.33 -6.25
CA SER A 82 23.24 -12.07 -6.57
C SER A 82 23.54 -12.33 -8.04
N GLY A 83 24.27 -11.41 -8.67
CA GLY A 83 24.63 -11.50 -10.10
C GLY A 83 23.47 -11.24 -11.06
N PHE A 84 22.29 -10.80 -10.60
CA PHE A 84 21.18 -10.51 -11.50
C PHE A 84 21.52 -9.36 -12.47
N GLU A 85 21.20 -9.58 -13.74
CA GLU A 85 21.59 -8.67 -14.81
C GLU A 85 20.49 -7.66 -15.13
N VAL A 86 20.76 -6.40 -14.80
CA VAL A 86 19.91 -5.25 -15.13
C VAL A 86 20.74 -4.29 -15.98
N GLU A 87 20.83 -4.60 -17.27
CA GLU A 87 21.53 -3.79 -18.26
C GLU A 87 20.57 -3.26 -19.32
N LYS A 88 20.83 -2.05 -19.80
CA LYS A 88 20.07 -1.47 -20.91
C LYS A 88 20.26 -2.35 -22.15
N ASN A 89 19.18 -2.58 -22.89
CA ASN A 89 19.16 -3.32 -24.16
C ASN A 89 19.51 -4.82 -24.10
N LYS A 90 19.76 -5.41 -22.92
CA LYS A 90 19.91 -6.87 -22.75
C LYS A 90 18.56 -7.56 -22.55
N ALA A 91 18.25 -8.62 -23.29
CA ALA A 91 17.01 -9.38 -23.04
C ALA A 91 17.07 -10.07 -21.67
N ASN A 92 16.05 -9.88 -20.83
CA ASN A 92 15.93 -10.57 -19.53
C ASN A 92 14.48 -10.98 -19.29
N LEU A 93 14.16 -12.24 -19.64
CA LEU A 93 12.82 -12.81 -19.57
C LEU A 93 12.35 -13.14 -18.15
N GLN A 94 13.25 -13.07 -17.16
CA GLN A 94 12.92 -13.29 -15.75
C GLN A 94 12.76 -11.97 -14.97
N GLY A 95 13.07 -10.83 -15.59
CA GLY A 95 13.03 -9.51 -14.97
C GLY A 95 11.72 -9.17 -14.30
N GLY A 96 10.60 -9.38 -14.99
CA GLY A 96 9.28 -9.12 -14.43
C GLY A 96 8.97 -9.98 -13.20
N THR A 97 9.31 -11.28 -13.25
CA THR A 97 9.11 -12.19 -12.12
C THR A 97 9.97 -11.78 -10.92
N LYS A 98 11.26 -11.48 -11.14
CA LYS A 98 12.16 -11.07 -10.05
C LYS A 98 11.75 -9.73 -9.43
N LEU A 99 11.31 -8.79 -10.24
CA LEU A 99 10.77 -7.52 -9.77
C LEU A 99 9.51 -7.72 -8.92
N LYS A 100 8.57 -8.56 -9.39
CA LYS A 100 7.35 -8.90 -8.65
C LYS A 100 7.67 -9.52 -7.28
N ASP A 101 8.54 -10.51 -7.26
CA ASP A 101 8.90 -11.22 -6.03
C ASP A 101 9.62 -10.30 -5.04
N TRP A 102 10.53 -9.47 -5.55
CA TRP A 102 11.18 -8.44 -4.74
C TRP A 102 10.17 -7.45 -4.16
N CYS A 103 9.22 -6.97 -4.96
CA CYS A 103 8.18 -6.05 -4.49
C CYS A 103 7.29 -6.66 -3.41
N LYS A 104 6.89 -7.93 -3.53
CA LYS A 104 6.14 -8.62 -2.47
C LYS A 104 6.89 -8.62 -1.14
N LEU A 105 8.18 -8.96 -1.17
CA LEU A 105 9.02 -8.97 0.02
C LEU A 105 9.14 -7.58 0.65
N VAL A 106 9.34 -6.54 -0.17
CA VAL A 106 9.45 -5.16 0.29
C VAL A 106 8.14 -4.71 0.95
N LEU A 107 7.00 -4.95 0.30
CA LEU A 107 5.69 -4.51 0.78
C LEU A 107 5.31 -5.15 2.13
N GLU A 108 5.76 -6.38 2.38
CA GLU A 108 5.51 -7.11 3.63
C GLU A 108 6.48 -6.74 4.76
N GLN A 109 7.60 -6.04 4.48
CA GLN A 109 8.53 -5.66 5.53
C GLN A 109 7.95 -4.63 6.49
N GLU A 110 8.30 -4.80 7.77
CA GLU A 110 8.07 -3.78 8.79
C GLU A 110 8.91 -2.54 8.49
N LYS A 111 8.30 -1.35 8.51
CA LYS A 111 8.96 -0.09 8.14
C LYS A 111 10.21 0.22 8.98
N ASP A 112 10.22 -0.24 10.24
CA ASP A 112 11.31 0.02 11.19
C ASP A 112 12.41 -1.06 11.12
N LYS A 113 12.22 -2.11 10.33
CA LYS A 113 13.16 -3.23 10.15
C LYS A 113 13.72 -3.30 8.74
N VAL A 114 13.52 -2.25 7.94
CA VAL A 114 14.02 -2.18 6.57
C VAL A 114 15.53 -2.22 6.53
N THR A 115 16.08 -2.97 5.58
CA THR A 115 17.52 -3.07 5.37
C THR A 115 17.85 -2.94 3.88
N GLY A 116 19.05 -2.44 3.60
CA GLY A 116 19.57 -2.32 2.24
C GLY A 116 18.66 -1.51 1.32
N HIS A 117 18.30 -2.08 0.18
CA HIS A 117 17.47 -1.44 -0.84
C HIS A 117 15.96 -1.66 -0.67
N LYS A 118 15.49 -2.33 0.37
CA LYS A 118 14.06 -2.59 0.63
C LYS A 118 13.36 -1.40 1.31
N THR A 119 13.69 -0.19 0.90
CA THR A 119 13.19 1.04 1.52
C THR A 119 11.83 1.47 0.95
N LEU A 120 11.12 2.31 1.69
CA LEU A 120 9.87 2.93 1.23
C LEU A 120 10.06 3.70 -0.08
N ASP A 121 11.18 4.41 -0.25
CA ASP A 121 11.45 5.17 -1.48
C ASP A 121 11.57 4.26 -2.71
N ASN A 122 12.28 3.14 -2.57
CA ASN A 122 12.36 2.18 -3.67
C ASN A 122 11.01 1.48 -3.91
N ALA A 123 10.21 1.25 -2.86
CA ALA A 123 8.86 0.73 -3.00
C ALA A 123 7.94 1.69 -3.76
N LYS A 124 8.02 3.01 -3.48
CA LYS A 124 7.29 4.06 -4.23
C LYS A 124 7.69 4.13 -5.69
N LEU A 125 8.96 3.85 -6.00
CA LEU A 125 9.48 3.91 -7.37
C LEU A 125 9.13 2.66 -8.18
N PHE A 126 9.17 1.47 -7.56
CA PHE A 126 9.19 0.20 -8.28
C PHE A 126 8.01 -0.72 -8.00
N CYS A 127 7.26 -0.50 -6.90
CA CYS A 127 6.22 -1.42 -6.44
C CYS A 127 4.83 -0.80 -6.37
N ALA A 128 4.70 0.50 -6.56
CA ALA A 128 3.43 1.21 -6.45
C ALA A 128 3.37 2.40 -7.42
N GLU A 129 2.15 2.89 -7.63
CA GLU A 129 1.88 4.16 -8.29
C GLU A 129 1.12 5.11 -7.38
N LYS A 130 1.26 6.41 -7.62
CA LYS A 130 0.48 7.41 -6.90
C LYS A 130 -0.96 7.33 -7.38
N LYS A 131 -1.92 7.23 -6.46
CA LYS A 131 -3.34 7.28 -6.82
C LYS A 131 -3.63 8.60 -7.51
N ALA A 132 -4.28 8.54 -8.67
CA ALA A 132 -4.89 9.72 -9.26
C ALA A 132 -5.93 10.23 -8.26
N ILE A 133 -5.80 11.48 -7.83
CA ILE A 133 -6.87 12.14 -7.10
C ILE A 133 -7.85 12.56 -8.18
N ASP A 134 -8.85 11.71 -8.45
CA ASP A 134 -10.00 12.10 -9.26
C ASP A 134 -10.58 13.37 -8.62
N SER A 135 -10.42 14.48 -9.35
CA SER A 135 -10.85 15.83 -8.95
C SER A 135 -12.27 16.09 -9.41
#